data_AF-A0A923E4P6-F1
#
_entry.id   AF-A0A923E4P6-F1
#
_cell.length_a   1.000
_cell.length_b   1.000
_cell.length_c   1.000
_cell.angle_alpha   90.00
_cell.angle_beta   90.00
_cell.angle_gamma   90.00
#
_symmetry.space_group_name_H-M   'P 1'
#
loop_
_entity.id
_entity.type
_entity.pdbx_description
1 polymer ?
#
loop_
_entity_poly.entity_id
_entity_poly.type
_entity_poly.pdbx_seq_one_letter_code
_entity_poly.pdbx_strand_id
1 'polypeptide(L)'
;MPEEPTGDAVELLALLAAGLTDEATARQLRASTRTVALRVQRLCDTFGASGRFQLGIQVARSQWFAAFDSPQSPSPQAPGV
;
A
#
# COMPACT_ATOMS: atom_id res chain seq x y z
N MET A 1 11.18 -11.83 -5.57
CA MET A 1 11.00 -10.39 -5.32
C MET A 1 9.60 -10.06 -5.78
N PRO A 2 8.76 -9.36 -4.99
CA PRO A 2 7.45 -8.97 -5.49
C PRO A 2 7.61 -8.14 -6.76
N GLU A 3 6.77 -8.43 -7.76
CA GLU A 3 6.62 -7.55 -8.93
C GLU A 3 6.22 -6.16 -8.45
N GLU A 4 6.56 -5.16 -9.25
CA GLU A 4 6.58 -3.73 -8.93
C GLU A 4 5.43 -3.23 -8.02
N PRO A 5 5.70 -2.22 -7.17
CA PRO A 5 4.67 -1.61 -6.35
C PRO A 5 3.49 -1.13 -7.20
N THR A 6 2.38 -1.87 -7.14
CA THR A 6 1.14 -1.47 -7.79
C THR A 6 0.61 -0.21 -7.10
N GLY A 7 0.05 0.75 -7.86
CA GLY A 7 -0.45 2.02 -7.31
C GLY A 7 -1.36 1.84 -6.08
N ASP A 8 -2.30 0.89 -6.14
CA ASP A 8 -3.18 0.52 -5.02
C ASP A 8 -2.43 0.09 -3.74
N ALA A 9 -1.30 -0.60 -3.88
CA ALA A 9 -0.51 -1.08 -2.75
C ALA A 9 0.26 0.07 -2.10
N VAL A 10 0.81 0.97 -2.92
CA VAL A 10 1.50 2.18 -2.43
C VAL A 10 0.52 3.11 -1.74
N GLU A 11 -0.66 3.33 -2.32
CA GLU A 11 -1.70 4.15 -1.71
C GLU A 11 -2.19 3.56 -0.39
N LEU A 12 -2.42 2.24 -0.31
CA LEU A 12 -2.77 1.59 0.95
C LEU A 12 -1.68 1.77 2.01
N LEU A 13 -0.41 1.52 1.66
CA LEU A 13 0.71 1.70 2.58
C LEU A 13 0.83 3.16 3.05
N ALA A 14 0.53 4.13 2.19
CA ALA A 14 0.48 5.55 2.53
C ALA A 14 -0.49 5.87 3.65
N LEU A 15 -1.72 5.37 3.50
CA LEU A 15 -2.79 5.60 4.46
C LEU A 15 -2.49 4.94 5.80
N LEU A 16 -1.91 3.74 5.77
CA LEU A 16 -1.48 3.04 6.98
C LEU A 16 -0.32 3.77 7.67
N ALA A 17 0.66 4.29 6.92
CA ALA A 17 1.77 5.07 7.45
C ALA A 17 1.31 6.39 8.07
N ALA A 18 0.27 7.01 7.50
CA ALA A 18 -0.40 8.19 8.06
C ALA A 18 -1.24 7.87 9.32
N GLY A 19 -1.31 6.61 9.75
CA GLY A 19 -1.99 6.19 10.97
C GLY A 19 -3.51 6.04 10.84
N LEU A 20 -4.03 5.96 9.62
CA LEU A 20 -5.47 5.74 9.40
C LEU A 20 -5.89 4.33 9.86
N THR A 21 -7.11 4.22 10.37
CA THR A 21 -7.75 2.93 10.64
C THR A 21 -8.19 2.26 9.33
N ASP A 22 -8.50 0.97 9.37
CA ASP A 22 -9.05 0.25 8.22
C ASP A 22 -10.36 0.87 7.72
N GLU A 23 -11.20 1.43 8.60
CA GLU A 23 -12.44 2.11 8.17
C GLU A 23 -12.16 3.44 7.46
N ALA A 24 -11.22 4.23 7.98
CA ALA A 24 -10.83 5.49 7.34
C ALA A 24 -10.15 5.23 5.98
N THR A 25 -9.26 4.24 5.95
CA THR A 25 -8.58 3.76 4.74
C THR A 25 -9.58 3.25 3.71
N ALA A 26 -10.54 2.40 4.12
CA ALA A 26 -11.58 1.87 3.25
C ALA A 26 -12.41 2.98 2.60
N ARG A 27 -12.77 4.02 3.38
CA ARG A 27 -13.49 5.19 2.88
C ARG A 27 -12.69 5.94 1.81
N GLN A 28 -11.40 6.12 2.03
CA GLN A 28 -10.52 6.84 1.11
C GLN A 28 -10.29 6.05 -0.19
N LEU A 29 -10.10 4.74 -0.10
CA LEU A 29 -9.93 3.84 -1.24
C LEU A 29 -11.25 3.43 -1.92
N ARG A 30 -12.40 3.96 -1.47
CA ARG A 30 -13.75 3.57 -1.92
C ARG A 30 -13.96 2.04 -1.91
N ALA A 31 -13.44 1.39 -0.87
CA ALA A 31 -13.45 -0.05 -0.68
C ALA A 31 -14.21 -0.43 0.61
N SER A 32 -14.44 -1.73 0.80
CA SER A 32 -14.92 -2.24 2.10
C SER A 32 -13.76 -2.44 3.08
N THR A 33 -14.04 -2.39 4.38
CA THR A 33 -13.06 -2.72 5.44
C THR A 33 -12.49 -4.13 5.26
N ARG A 34 -13.32 -5.10 4.87
CA ARG A 34 -12.90 -6.46 4.50
C ARG A 34 -11.88 -6.45 3.35
N THR A 35 -12.11 -5.63 2.33
CA THR A 35 -11.18 -5.50 1.19
C THR A 35 -9.84 -4.91 1.65
N VAL A 36 -9.86 -3.90 2.52
CA VAL A 36 -8.62 -3.33 3.11
C VAL A 36 -7.87 -4.40 3.90
N ALA A 37 -8.54 -5.10 4.82
CA ALA A 37 -7.93 -6.15 5.62
C ALA A 37 -7.29 -7.26 4.76
N LEU A 38 -7.97 -7.68 3.68
CA LEU A 38 -7.42 -8.65 2.73
C LEU A 38 -6.19 -8.11 1.97
N ARG A 39 -6.21 -6.84 1.56
CA ARG A 39 -5.06 -6.21 0.90
C ARG A 39 -3.87 -6.09 1.88
N VAL A 40 -4.12 -5.72 3.13
CA VAL A 40 -3.09 -5.69 4.19
C VAL A 40 -2.53 -7.08 4.44
N GLN A 41 -3.37 -8.12 4.50
CA GLN A 41 -2.91 -9.49 4.67
C GLN A 41 -2.02 -9.94 3.50
N ARG A 42 -2.40 -9.64 2.26
CA ARG A 42 -1.56 -9.93 1.08
C ARG A 42 -0.22 -9.20 1.14
N LEU A 43 -0.20 -7.95 1.58
CA LEU A 43 1.04 -7.22 1.79
C LEU A 43 1.89 -7.87 2.88
N CYS A 44 1.28 -8.25 4.00
CA CYS A 44 1.95 -9.02 5.05
C CYS A 44 2.60 -10.30 4.50
N ASP A 45 1.87 -11.10 3.73
CA ASP A 45 2.39 -12.32 3.10
C ASP A 45 3.57 -12.00 2.15
N THR A 46 3.44 -10.92 1.37
CA THR A 46 4.45 -10.48 0.40
C THR A 46 5.76 -10.03 1.07
N PHE A 47 5.66 -9.34 2.21
CA PHE A 47 6.80 -8.80 2.95
C PHE A 47 7.29 -9.72 4.07
N GLY A 48 6.72 -10.91 4.23
CA GLY A 48 7.04 -11.82 5.33
C GLY A 48 6.76 -11.19 6.70
N ALA A 49 5.67 -10.43 6.79
CA ALA A 49 5.23 -9.77 8.01
C ALA A 49 4.02 -10.50 8.63
N SER A 50 3.96 -10.58 9.95
CA SER A 50 2.85 -11.22 10.67
C SER A 50 1.74 -10.26 11.06
N GLY A 51 1.83 -8.99 10.67
CA GLY A 51 0.84 -7.97 10.99
C GLY A 51 1.27 -6.56 10.57
N ARG A 52 0.33 -5.61 10.63
CA ARG A 52 0.50 -4.23 10.13
C ARG A 52 1.75 -3.50 10.65
N PHE A 53 2.11 -3.71 11.92
CA PHE A 53 3.30 -3.08 12.50
C PHE A 53 4.58 -3.66 11.91
N GLN A 54 4.69 -4.99 11.86
CA GLN A 54 5.82 -5.66 11.22
C GLN A 54 5.88 -5.35 9.72
N LEU A 55 4.73 -5.22 9.05
CA LEU A 55 4.64 -4.80 7.66
C LEU A 55 5.29 -3.42 7.48
N GLY A 56 4.98 -2.44 8.33
CA GLY A 56 5.63 -1.13 8.29
C GLY A 56 7.15 -1.19 8.42
N ILE A 57 7.67 -2.02 9.34
CA ILE A 57 9.12 -2.24 9.51
C ILE A 57 9.74 -2.86 8.25
N GLN A 58 9.10 -3.88 7.68
CA GLN A 58 9.63 -4.57 6.50
C GLN A 58 9.60 -3.69 5.25
N VAL A 59 8.52 -2.92 5.07
CA VAL A 59 8.40 -1.94 3.97
C VAL A 59 9.48 -0.89 4.09
N ALA A 60 9.68 -0.30 5.28
CA ALA A 60 10.72 0.71 5.53
C ALA A 60 12.15 0.22 5.25
N ARG A 61 12.41 -1.08 5.40
CA ARG A 61 13.70 -1.73 5.09
C ARG A 61 13.85 -2.13 3.62
N SER A 62 12.76 -2.12 2.86
CA SER A 62 12.73 -2.50 1.46
C SER A 62 12.92 -1.28 0.55
N GLN A 63 13.28 -1.52 -0.71
CA GLN A 63 13.35 -0.45 -1.71
C GLN A 63 11.96 0.15 -2.07
N TRP A 64 10.86 -0.43 -1.57
CA TRP A 64 9.51 0.13 -1.76
C TRP A 64 9.27 1.40 -0.96
N PHE A 65 9.95 1.60 0.17
CA PHE A 65 9.79 2.83 0.95
C PHE A 65 10.25 4.06 0.17
N ALA A 66 11.32 3.94 -0.63
CA ALA A 66 11.77 5.01 -1.52
C ALA A 66 10.73 5.36 -2.61
N ALA A 67 9.98 4.36 -3.11
CA ALA A 67 8.89 4.59 -4.05
C ALA A 67 7.66 5.25 -3.37
N PHE A 68 7.44 4.98 -2.08
CA PHE A 68 6.39 5.57 -1.27
C PHE A 68 6.68 7.04 -0.86
N ASP A 69 7.93 7.36 -0.51
CA ASP A 69 8.38 8.70 -0.10
C ASP A 69 8.66 9.65 -1.30
N SER A 70 8.56 9.12 -2.52
CA SER A 70 8.63 9.95 -3.72
C SER A 70 7.35 10.77 -3.87
N PRO A 71 7.41 12.11 -4.04
CA PRO A 71 6.24 12.90 -4.40
C PRO A 71 5.75 12.43 -5.76
N GLN A 72 4.69 11.61 -5.76
CA GLN A 72 4.13 11.01 -6.95
C GLN A 72 3.71 12.12 -7.92
N SER A 73 4.44 12.26 -9.03
CA SER A 73 3.86 12.87 -10.23
C SER A 73 2.86 11.85 -10.78
N PRO A 74 1.57 12.20 -10.93
CA PRO A 74 0.60 11.27 -11.50
C PRO A 74 1.07 10.92 -12.91
N SER A 75 1.36 9.64 -13.17
CA SER A 75 1.53 9.14 -14.53
C SER A 75 0.25 9.45 -15.30
N PRO A 76 0.30 10.21 -16.42
CA PRO A 76 -0.87 10.41 -17.25
C PRO A 76 -1.25 9.04 -17.84
N GLN A 77 -2.39 8.50 -17.42
CA GLN A 77 -3.13 7.59 -18.28
C GLN A 77 -3.42 8.34 -19.57
N ALA A 78 -2.76 7.96 -20.66
CA ALA A 78 -3.09 8.38 -22.01
C ALA A 78 -3.42 7.14 -22.85
N PRO A 79 -4.41 7.25 -23.74
CA PRO A 79 -5.24 6.14 -24.21
C PRO A 79 -4.56 5.33 -25.31
N GLY A 80 -5.09 4.14 -25.54
CA GLY A 80 -4.77 3.33 -26.71
C GLY A 80 -4.91 4.14 -28.00
N VAL A 81 -3.88 4.03 -28.83
CA VAL A 81 -3.90 4.23 -30.29
C VAL A 81 -3.21 3.04 -30.93
#